data_AF-A0A0N4U3L8-F1
#
_entry.id   AF-A0A0N4U3L8-F1
#
_cell.length_a   1.000
_cell.length_b   1.000
_cell.length_c   1.000
_cell.angle_alpha   90.00
_cell.angle_beta   90.00
_cell.angle_gamma   90.00
#
_symmetry.space_group_name_H-M   'P 1'
#
loop_
_entity.id
_entity.type
_entity.pdbx_description
1 polymer ?
#
loop_
_entity_poly.entity_id
_entity_poly.type
_entity_poly.pdbx_seq_one_letter_code
_entity_poly.pdbx_strand_id
1 'polypeptide(L)'
;MNHISPQAKSEHLETASNTVIRFLRRDHDNVDLIYKLKYDANQPDKVTISGLAVDDYSSLKDSDVLEFVSEPARSIPKELIDQLNHAQCIYTVGILTEIGRAYMTIDNDLYLWNFDEKYSCDLAYFDGIPNTITRISLVKPVPGMFKDHIHYLMVVVTSKEILLLAVSLTDPDSDLPVNGSFDAKKAEIYLIPDAVFKIPLEGGRVSDIVTTANGRIFYAEEEHLFELDYQNKSWFQRQCRKLNHSKGFLNYILPSLSILTGKEGQFGRK
;
A
#
# COMPACT_ATOMS: atom_id res chain seq x y z
N MET A 1 26.27 -53.43 -19.80
CA MET A 1 26.04 -52.01 -19.43
C MET A 1 26.49 -51.16 -20.61
N ASN A 2 25.56 -50.53 -21.34
CA ASN A 2 25.91 -49.68 -22.48
C ASN A 2 26.60 -48.41 -21.96
N HIS A 3 27.93 -48.38 -22.04
CA HIS A 3 28.71 -47.18 -21.75
C HIS A 3 28.47 -46.15 -22.86
N ILE A 4 27.60 -45.17 -22.56
CA ILE A 4 27.42 -43.98 -23.41
C ILE A 4 28.74 -43.19 -23.39
N SER A 5 29.28 -42.89 -24.57
CA SER A 5 30.54 -42.15 -24.71
C SER A 5 30.43 -40.75 -24.10
N PRO A 6 31.54 -40.17 -23.58
CA PRO A 6 31.52 -38.81 -23.02
C PRO A 6 30.98 -37.76 -24.01
N GLN A 7 31.27 -37.94 -25.30
CA GLN A 7 30.83 -37.06 -26.38
C GLN A 7 29.32 -37.18 -26.62
N ALA A 8 28.77 -38.40 -26.65
CA ALA A 8 27.32 -38.60 -26.73
C ALA A 8 26.59 -38.02 -25.51
N LYS A 9 27.18 -38.13 -24.30
CA LYS A 9 26.62 -37.46 -23.11
C LYS A 9 26.59 -35.93 -23.26
N SER A 10 27.64 -35.33 -23.81
CA SER A 10 27.70 -33.88 -24.08
C SER A 10 26.65 -33.45 -25.11
N GLU A 11 26.47 -34.21 -26.18
CA GLU A 11 25.46 -33.92 -27.21
C GLU A 11 24.02 -34.04 -26.68
N HIS A 12 23.75 -35.03 -25.83
CA HIS A 12 22.45 -35.15 -25.15
C HIS A 12 22.17 -33.97 -24.21
N LEU A 13 23.18 -33.52 -23.47
CA LEU A 13 23.09 -32.32 -22.62
C LEU A 13 22.83 -31.06 -23.43
N GLU A 14 23.54 -30.87 -24.54
CA GLU A 14 23.36 -29.73 -25.43
C GLU A 14 21.96 -29.72 -26.06
N THR A 15 21.49 -30.88 -26.52
CA THR A 15 20.14 -31.04 -27.09
C THR A 15 19.06 -30.72 -26.06
N ALA A 16 19.21 -31.20 -24.82
CA ALA A 16 18.30 -30.88 -23.74
C ALA A 16 18.30 -29.38 -23.41
N SER A 17 19.49 -28.77 -23.32
CA SER A 17 19.64 -27.32 -23.09
C SER A 17 18.94 -26.49 -24.17
N ASN A 18 19.18 -26.81 -25.45
CA ASN A 18 18.55 -26.14 -26.57
C ASN A 18 17.02 -26.29 -26.55
N THR A 19 16.52 -27.44 -26.11
CA THR A 19 15.09 -27.68 -25.94
C THR A 19 14.49 -26.80 -24.84
N VAL A 20 15.15 -26.69 -23.68
CA VAL A 20 14.71 -25.81 -22.57
C VAL A 20 14.72 -24.35 -23.01
N ILE A 21 15.79 -23.88 -23.66
CA ILE A 21 15.88 -22.51 -24.17
C ILE A 21 14.75 -22.21 -25.16
N ARG A 22 14.41 -23.19 -26.03
CA ARG A 22 13.30 -23.05 -26.97
C ARG A 22 11.95 -22.90 -26.25
N PHE A 23 11.70 -23.67 -25.19
CA PHE A 23 10.47 -23.53 -24.41
C PHE A 23 10.41 -22.21 -23.65
N LEU A 24 11.51 -21.79 -23.02
CA LEU A 24 11.59 -20.49 -22.33
C LEU A 24 11.31 -19.31 -23.28
N ARG A 25 11.84 -19.34 -24.51
CA ARG A 25 11.51 -18.32 -25.52
C ARG A 25 10.03 -18.34 -25.87
N ARG A 26 9.45 -19.52 -26.10
CA ARG A 26 8.03 -19.65 -26.45
C ARG A 26 7.10 -19.17 -25.32
N ASP A 27 7.50 -19.40 -24.08
CA ASP A 27 6.74 -18.92 -22.91
C ASP A 27 6.85 -17.40 -22.79
N HIS A 28 8.04 -16.82 -23.04
CA HIS A 28 8.25 -15.37 -23.08
C HIS A 28 7.39 -14.70 -24.17
N ASP A 29 7.32 -15.28 -25.36
CA ASP A 29 6.47 -14.76 -26.45
C ASP A 29 4.97 -14.79 -26.10
N ASN A 30 4.57 -15.65 -25.15
CA ASN A 30 3.19 -15.76 -24.67
C ASN A 30 2.80 -14.74 -23.59
N VAL A 31 3.76 -13.95 -23.07
CA VAL A 31 3.54 -13.05 -21.93
C VAL A 31 2.80 -11.76 -22.33
N ASP A 32 2.88 -11.34 -23.60
CA ASP A 32 2.32 -10.04 -23.99
C ASP A 32 0.78 -10.06 -24.05
N LEU A 33 0.16 -9.67 -22.93
CA LEU A 33 -1.28 -9.59 -22.77
C LEU A 33 -1.89 -8.57 -23.74
N ILE A 34 -1.22 -7.45 -24.06
CA ILE A 34 -1.79 -6.43 -24.95
C ILE A 34 -1.88 -6.94 -26.39
N TYR A 35 -0.91 -7.76 -26.82
CA TYR A 35 -0.94 -8.40 -28.13
C TYR A 35 -2.07 -9.42 -28.21
N LYS A 36 -2.25 -10.25 -27.17
CA LYS A 36 -3.35 -11.23 -27.12
C LYS A 36 -4.73 -10.58 -27.07
N LEU A 37 -4.87 -9.46 -26.36
CA LEU A 37 -6.11 -8.67 -26.31
C LEU A 37 -6.43 -7.94 -27.63
N LYS A 38 -5.53 -7.92 -28.62
CA LYS A 38 -5.79 -7.37 -29.95
C LYS A 38 -6.05 -8.44 -31.01
N TYR A 39 -5.84 -9.71 -30.68
CA TYR A 39 -5.72 -10.75 -31.70
C TYR A 39 -7.09 -11.26 -32.17
N ASP A 40 -7.61 -10.66 -33.24
CA ASP A 40 -8.43 -11.37 -34.23
C ASP A 40 -7.49 -11.91 -35.31
N ALA A 41 -7.42 -13.23 -35.46
CA ALA A 41 -6.56 -13.90 -36.44
C ALA A 41 -6.80 -13.43 -37.89
N ASN A 42 -7.98 -12.87 -38.17
CA ASN A 42 -8.36 -12.38 -39.48
C ASN A 42 -8.25 -10.85 -39.61
N GLN A 43 -8.15 -10.11 -38.49
CA GLN A 43 -8.12 -8.63 -38.46
C GLN A 43 -7.21 -8.09 -37.33
N PRO A 44 -5.88 -8.20 -37.45
CA PRO A 44 -4.93 -7.89 -36.38
C PRO A 44 -4.91 -6.40 -35.93
N ASP A 45 -5.45 -5.49 -36.74
CA ASP A 45 -5.53 -4.05 -36.42
C ASP A 45 -6.81 -3.66 -35.65
N LYS A 46 -7.70 -4.61 -35.37
CA LYS A 46 -9.00 -4.34 -34.77
C LYS A 46 -9.01 -4.75 -33.30
N VAL A 47 -9.41 -3.82 -32.43
CA VAL A 47 -9.61 -4.11 -31.00
C VAL A 47 -10.68 -5.19 -30.90
N THR A 48 -10.33 -6.35 -30.35
CA THR A 48 -11.31 -7.40 -30.07
C THR A 48 -12.19 -6.94 -28.92
N ILE A 49 -13.50 -7.11 -29.08
CA ILE A 49 -14.48 -6.83 -28.05
C ILE A 49 -14.93 -8.19 -27.52
N SER A 50 -14.53 -8.49 -26.29
CA SER A 50 -14.95 -9.67 -25.52
C SER A 50 -15.77 -9.20 -24.33
N GLY A 51 -16.73 -10.01 -23.91
CA GLY A 51 -17.60 -9.73 -22.77
C GLY A 51 -18.98 -9.16 -23.13
N LEU A 52 -19.36 -9.25 -24.41
CA LEU A 52 -20.73 -8.88 -24.85
C LEU A 52 -21.58 -10.12 -25.13
N ALA A 53 -20.97 -11.28 -25.42
CA ALA A 53 -21.68 -12.54 -25.60
C ALA A 53 -21.67 -13.37 -24.32
N VAL A 54 -22.75 -14.11 -24.06
CA VAL A 54 -22.80 -15.05 -22.93
C VAL A 54 -21.70 -16.11 -23.04
N ASP A 55 -21.35 -16.51 -24.26
CA ASP A 55 -20.31 -17.51 -24.53
C ASP A 55 -18.91 -17.01 -24.11
N ASP A 56 -18.69 -15.69 -24.02
CA ASP A 56 -17.45 -15.11 -23.49
C ASP A 56 -17.27 -15.36 -21.99
N TYR A 57 -18.37 -15.71 -21.28
CA TYR A 57 -18.42 -16.00 -19.85
C TYR A 57 -18.79 -17.46 -19.57
N SER A 58 -18.22 -18.37 -20.38
CA SER A 58 -18.37 -19.81 -20.20
C SER A 58 -17.99 -20.22 -18.77
N SER A 59 -18.85 -20.99 -18.11
CA SER A 59 -18.56 -21.55 -16.78
C SER A 59 -17.36 -22.48 -16.87
N LEU A 60 -16.21 -22.05 -16.34
CA LEU A 60 -15.00 -22.87 -16.28
C LEU A 60 -15.17 -24.12 -15.41
N LYS A 61 -16.17 -24.11 -14.51
CA LYS A 61 -16.56 -25.28 -13.72
C LYS A 61 -16.99 -26.46 -14.60
N ASP A 62 -17.59 -26.19 -15.76
CA ASP A 62 -18.04 -27.23 -16.68
C ASP A 62 -16.85 -27.91 -17.38
N SER A 63 -15.68 -27.27 -17.35
CA SER A 63 -14.40 -27.78 -17.87
C SER A 63 -13.46 -28.30 -16.77
N ASP A 64 -13.92 -28.49 -15.53
CA ASP A 64 -13.09 -28.83 -14.36
C ASP A 64 -11.92 -27.85 -14.11
N VAL A 65 -12.06 -26.61 -14.58
CA VAL A 65 -11.07 -25.54 -14.35
C VAL A 65 -11.56 -24.65 -13.21
N LEU A 66 -10.88 -24.73 -12.06
CA LEU A 66 -11.13 -23.86 -10.91
C LEU A 66 -10.24 -22.62 -10.98
N GLU A 67 -10.77 -21.54 -11.58
CA GLU A 67 -10.04 -20.26 -11.68
C GLU A 67 -9.84 -19.60 -10.31
N PHE A 68 -10.88 -19.62 -9.48
CA PHE A 68 -10.83 -19.15 -8.10
C PHE A 68 -11.39 -20.21 -7.17
N VAL A 69 -10.68 -20.46 -6.07
CA VAL A 69 -11.12 -21.33 -4.99
C VAL A 69 -11.49 -20.46 -3.80
N SER A 70 -12.66 -20.70 -3.22
CA SER A 70 -13.08 -20.03 -1.99
C SER A 70 -12.33 -20.64 -0.82
N GLU A 71 -11.39 -19.89 -0.26
CA GLU A 71 -10.79 -20.20 1.05
C GLU A 71 -11.75 -19.80 2.18
N PRO A 72 -11.70 -20.46 3.35
CA PRO A 72 -12.53 -20.11 4.49
C PRO A 72 -12.32 -18.65 4.90
N ALA A 73 -13.44 -17.94 5.11
CA ALA A 73 -13.42 -16.55 5.53
C ALA A 73 -12.80 -16.41 6.92
N ARG A 74 -11.82 -15.53 7.06
CA ARG A 74 -11.17 -15.24 8.33
C ARG A 74 -11.97 -14.19 9.07
N SER A 75 -12.41 -14.51 10.29
CA SER A 75 -13.24 -13.62 11.09
C SER A 75 -12.41 -12.47 11.68
N ILE A 76 -13.01 -11.29 11.77
CA ILE A 76 -12.52 -10.20 12.61
C ILE A 76 -12.43 -10.72 14.06
N PRO A 77 -11.36 -10.39 14.83
CA PRO A 77 -11.26 -10.74 16.24
C PRO A 77 -12.53 -10.36 17.01
N LYS A 78 -13.01 -11.27 17.87
CA LYS A 78 -14.31 -11.10 18.56
C LYS A 78 -14.32 -9.88 19.46
N GLU A 79 -13.17 -9.58 20.05
CA GLU A 79 -12.88 -8.42 20.87
C GLU A 79 -13.25 -7.10 20.16
N LEU A 80 -13.07 -7.04 18.84
CA LEU A 80 -13.40 -5.86 18.04
C LEU A 80 -14.88 -5.81 17.65
N ILE A 81 -15.52 -6.97 17.45
CA ILE A 81 -16.95 -7.05 17.14
C ILE A 81 -17.76 -6.46 18.30
N ASP A 82 -17.38 -6.78 19.53
CA ASP A 82 -18.04 -6.26 20.72
C ASP A 82 -17.89 -4.74 20.81
N GLN A 83 -16.73 -4.17 20.45
CA GLN A 83 -16.57 -2.71 20.45
C GLN A 83 -17.42 -2.02 19.38
N LEU A 84 -17.50 -2.58 18.18
CA LEU A 84 -18.34 -2.03 17.10
C LEU A 84 -19.82 -1.97 17.48
N ASN A 85 -20.33 -2.97 18.20
CA ASN A 85 -21.75 -3.04 18.56
C ASN A 85 -22.18 -1.92 19.53
N HIS A 86 -21.26 -1.29 20.25
CA HIS A 86 -21.58 -0.30 21.29
C HIS A 86 -21.31 1.15 20.88
N ALA A 87 -20.74 1.39 19.70
CA ALA A 87 -20.15 2.68 19.37
C ALA A 87 -20.96 3.49 18.34
N GLN A 88 -21.21 4.78 18.64
CA GLN A 88 -21.53 5.80 17.63
C GLN A 88 -20.24 6.48 17.15
N CYS A 89 -19.40 5.72 16.45
CA CYS A 89 -18.04 6.13 16.08
C CYS A 89 -17.84 6.18 14.56
N ILE A 90 -16.82 6.92 14.12
CA ILE A 90 -16.28 6.75 12.77
C ILE A 90 -15.32 5.56 12.83
N TYR A 91 -15.58 4.53 12.01
CA TYR A 91 -14.68 3.38 11.91
C TYR A 91 -14.23 3.16 10.47
N THR A 92 -13.01 2.63 10.31
CA THR A 92 -12.48 2.18 9.02
C THR A 92 -11.81 0.83 9.18
N VAL A 93 -11.83 0.03 8.13
CA VAL A 93 -11.18 -1.28 8.08
C VAL A 93 -10.37 -1.41 6.79
N GLY A 94 -9.28 -2.16 6.84
CA GLY A 94 -8.46 -2.41 5.66
C GLY A 94 -7.38 -3.47 5.87
N ILE A 95 -6.57 -3.69 4.84
CA ILE A 95 -5.50 -4.68 4.81
C ILE A 95 -4.18 -4.03 4.41
N LEU A 96 -3.11 -4.41 5.09
CA LEU A 96 -1.71 -4.04 4.86
C LEU A 96 -0.96 -5.31 4.46
N THR A 97 -1.11 -5.70 3.20
CA THR A 97 -0.66 -7.00 2.68
C THR A 97 0.85 -7.21 2.78
N GLU A 98 1.61 -6.10 2.74
CA GLU A 98 3.07 -6.04 2.82
C GLU A 98 3.62 -6.54 4.16
N ILE A 99 2.80 -6.47 5.22
CA ILE A 99 3.15 -6.90 6.59
C ILE A 99 2.17 -7.95 7.13
N GLY A 100 1.30 -8.49 6.28
CA GLY A 100 0.36 -9.56 6.67
C GLY A 100 -0.69 -9.13 7.70
N ARG A 101 -0.99 -7.83 7.81
CA ARG A 101 -1.93 -7.31 8.81
C ARG A 101 -3.23 -6.83 8.20
N ALA A 102 -4.32 -7.02 8.92
CA ALA A 102 -5.53 -6.24 8.76
C ALA A 102 -5.57 -5.18 9.86
N TYR A 103 -6.29 -4.10 9.62
CA TYR A 103 -6.49 -3.05 10.61
C TYR A 103 -7.95 -2.67 10.75
N MET A 104 -8.27 -2.13 11.91
CA MET A 104 -9.53 -1.46 12.21
C MET A 104 -9.22 -0.19 12.99
N THR A 105 -9.88 0.91 12.64
CA THR A 105 -9.83 2.16 13.40
C THR A 105 -11.18 2.40 14.03
N ILE A 106 -11.21 2.87 15.27
CA ILE A 106 -12.43 3.33 15.95
C ILE A 106 -12.09 4.70 16.53
N ASP A 107 -12.65 5.75 15.96
CA ASP A 107 -12.24 7.13 16.22
C ASP A 107 -10.71 7.31 16.10
N ASN A 108 -9.98 7.47 17.20
CA ASN A 108 -8.53 7.64 17.22
C ASN A 108 -7.76 6.37 17.62
N ASP A 109 -8.45 5.28 17.91
CA ASP A 109 -7.84 4.00 18.27
C ASP A 109 -7.53 3.18 17.02
N LEU A 110 -6.36 2.53 17.02
CA LEU A 110 -5.90 1.66 15.95
C LEU A 110 -5.70 0.23 16.46
N TYR A 111 -6.41 -0.71 15.84
CA TYR A 111 -6.25 -2.14 16.04
C TYR A 111 -5.61 -2.76 14.80
N LEU A 112 -4.62 -3.63 15.02
CA LEU A 112 -3.94 -4.38 13.96
C LEU A 112 -3.94 -5.86 14.33
N TRP A 113 -4.24 -6.74 13.39
CA TRP A 113 -4.11 -8.18 13.63
C TRP A 113 -3.54 -8.92 12.45
N ASN A 114 -2.80 -9.99 12.73
CA ASN A 114 -2.31 -10.87 11.68
C ASN A 114 -3.48 -11.61 11.05
N PHE A 115 -3.67 -11.41 9.74
CA PHE A 115 -4.75 -12.12 9.06
C PHE A 115 -4.36 -13.55 8.72
N ASP A 116 -3.11 -13.99 8.83
CA ASP A 116 -2.72 -15.40 8.65
C ASP A 116 -3.11 -16.24 9.87
N GLU A 117 -3.85 -17.33 9.62
CA GLU A 117 -4.36 -18.23 10.65
C GLU A 117 -3.25 -18.76 11.57
N LYS A 118 -2.07 -19.01 11.02
CA LYS A 118 -0.90 -19.51 11.78
C LYS A 118 -0.40 -18.55 12.84
N TYR A 119 -0.72 -17.26 12.70
CA TYR A 119 -0.23 -16.16 13.53
C TYR A 119 -1.39 -15.31 14.11
N SER A 120 -2.64 -15.78 13.98
CA SER A 120 -3.87 -14.98 14.15
C SER A 120 -4.20 -14.52 15.57
N CYS A 121 -3.42 -14.91 16.58
CA CYS A 121 -3.60 -14.47 17.96
C CYS A 121 -2.98 -13.09 18.27
N ASP A 122 -2.25 -12.48 17.33
CA ASP A 122 -1.59 -11.18 17.52
C ASP A 122 -2.55 -10.02 17.21
N LEU A 123 -3.44 -9.68 18.16
CA LEU A 123 -4.22 -8.44 18.13
C LEU A 123 -3.45 -7.34 18.88
N ALA A 124 -2.89 -6.40 18.14
CA ALA A 124 -2.23 -5.21 18.65
C ALA A 124 -3.18 -4.02 18.73
N TYR A 125 -3.00 -3.19 19.75
CA TYR A 125 -3.75 -1.96 19.99
C TYR A 125 -2.78 -0.78 20.12
N PHE A 126 -3.15 0.35 19.53
CA PHE A 126 -2.38 1.58 19.55
C PHE A 126 -3.30 2.79 19.76
N ASP A 127 -3.05 3.53 20.83
CA ASP A 127 -3.82 4.71 21.28
C ASP A 127 -3.01 6.01 21.25
N GLY A 128 -1.83 5.99 20.62
CA GLY A 128 -0.95 7.17 20.52
C GLY A 128 -1.42 8.26 19.55
N ILE A 129 -2.59 8.09 18.91
CA ILE A 129 -3.11 9.01 17.88
C ILE A 129 -4.10 9.99 18.54
N PRO A 130 -3.91 11.31 18.41
CA PRO A 130 -4.68 12.30 19.18
C PRO A 130 -6.02 12.70 18.55
N ASN A 131 -6.26 12.39 17.27
CA ASN A 131 -7.44 12.82 16.53
C ASN A 131 -8.03 11.65 15.73
N THR A 132 -9.33 11.70 15.42
CA THR A 132 -10.03 10.67 14.66
C THR A 132 -9.29 10.30 13.38
N ILE A 133 -8.95 9.02 13.24
CA ILE A 133 -8.33 8.41 12.06
C ILE A 133 -9.38 8.28 10.96
N THR A 134 -8.99 8.66 9.76
CA THR A 134 -9.83 8.60 8.56
C THR A 134 -9.28 7.65 7.51
N ARG A 135 -7.95 7.50 7.44
CA ARG A 135 -7.26 6.59 6.52
C ARG A 135 -5.93 6.13 7.10
N ILE A 136 -5.52 4.93 6.71
CA ILE A 136 -4.20 4.36 6.98
C ILE A 136 -3.60 3.90 5.66
N SER A 137 -2.31 4.14 5.48
CA SER A 137 -1.50 3.55 4.43
C SER A 137 -0.15 3.09 5.00
N LEU A 138 0.57 2.27 4.24
CA LEU A 138 1.90 1.80 4.57
C LEU A 138 2.86 2.14 3.45
N VAL A 139 4.10 2.49 3.80
CA VAL A 139 5.13 2.82 2.81
C VAL A 139 6.50 2.35 3.29
N LYS A 140 7.32 1.83 2.37
CA LYS A 140 8.74 1.61 2.64
C LYS A 140 9.46 2.95 2.70
N PRO A 141 10.27 3.24 3.73
CA PRO A 141 10.97 4.51 3.78
C PRO A 141 11.96 4.64 2.61
N VAL A 142 12.19 5.86 2.13
CA VAL A 142 13.27 6.12 1.19
C VAL A 142 14.61 5.60 1.78
N PRO A 143 15.42 4.84 1.02
CA PRO A 143 16.66 4.25 1.53
C PRO A 143 17.60 5.27 2.19
N GLY A 144 18.20 4.92 3.33
CA GLY A 144 19.15 5.78 4.06
C GLY A 144 18.52 6.92 4.87
N MET A 145 17.19 7.04 4.88
CA MET A 145 16.50 8.09 5.64
C MET A 145 16.34 7.80 7.14
N PHE A 146 16.23 6.53 7.49
CA PHE A 146 15.97 6.04 8.84
C PHE A 146 17.03 5.01 9.24
N LYS A 147 17.05 4.67 10.53
CA LYS A 147 17.88 3.58 11.04
C LYS A 147 17.34 2.25 10.52
N ASP A 148 18.21 1.25 10.42
CA ASP A 148 17.91 -0.05 9.81
C ASP A 148 16.76 -0.83 10.47
N HIS A 149 16.45 -0.55 11.74
CA HIS A 149 15.30 -1.16 12.43
C HIS A 149 13.94 -0.54 12.07
N ILE A 150 13.90 0.50 11.22
CA ILE A 150 12.66 1.09 10.72
C ILE A 150 12.37 0.51 9.33
N HIS A 151 11.47 -0.45 9.28
CA HIS A 151 11.15 -1.20 8.06
C HIS A 151 10.08 -0.52 7.22
N TYR A 152 9.11 0.12 7.88
CA TYR A 152 8.01 0.84 7.23
C TYR A 152 7.71 2.15 7.94
N LEU A 153 7.04 3.05 7.23
CA LEU A 153 6.28 4.14 7.84
C LEU A 153 4.80 3.83 7.68
N MET A 154 4.06 3.93 8.78
CA MET A 154 2.61 3.93 8.75
C MET A 154 2.14 5.38 8.60
N VAL A 155 1.40 5.63 7.52
CA VAL A 155 0.82 6.93 7.23
C VAL A 155 -0.58 6.96 7.80
N VAL A 156 -0.77 7.69 8.89
CA VAL A 156 -2.06 7.83 9.56
C VAL A 156 -2.64 9.20 9.24
N VAL A 157 -3.76 9.21 8.52
CA VAL A 157 -4.47 10.44 8.19
C VAL A 157 -5.59 10.63 9.21
N THR A 158 -5.54 11.73 9.95
CA THR A 158 -6.58 12.09 10.91
C THR A 158 -7.44 13.25 10.41
N SER A 159 -8.45 13.64 11.20
CA SER A 159 -9.27 14.82 10.95
C SER A 159 -8.51 16.15 11.00
N LYS A 160 -7.26 16.19 11.51
CA LYS A 160 -6.49 17.44 11.66
C LYS A 160 -5.10 17.41 11.04
N GLU A 161 -4.49 16.23 10.90
CA GLU A 161 -3.10 16.08 10.48
C GLU A 161 -2.82 14.71 9.87
N ILE A 162 -1.74 14.63 9.09
CA ILE A 162 -1.12 13.39 8.65
C ILE A 162 0.07 13.09 9.57
N LEU A 163 0.09 11.90 10.16
CA LEU A 163 1.17 11.41 11.00
C LEU A 163 1.97 10.35 10.23
N LEU A 164 3.29 10.44 10.29
CA LEU A 164 4.19 9.38 9.83
C LEU A 164 4.76 8.67 11.06
N LEU A 165 4.17 7.52 11.40
CA LEU A 165 4.63 6.66 12.49
C LEU A 165 5.68 5.69 11.96
N ALA A 166 6.74 5.48 12.73
CA ALA A 166 7.76 4.50 12.40
C ALA A 166 7.29 3.09 12.80
N VAL A 167 7.47 2.13 11.91
CA VAL A 167 7.12 0.72 12.11
C VAL A 167 8.40 -0.10 12.17
N SER A 168 8.61 -0.79 13.29
CA SER A 168 9.65 -1.79 13.45
C SER A 168 9.03 -3.18 13.42
N LEU A 169 9.69 -4.09 12.71
CA LEU A 169 9.36 -5.50 12.65
C LEU A 169 10.41 -6.28 13.44
N THR A 170 9.98 -7.14 14.37
CA THR A 170 10.87 -8.00 15.15
C THR A 170 10.55 -9.47 14.93
N ASP A 171 11.57 -10.31 15.04
CA ASP A 171 11.41 -11.75 14.98
C ASP A 171 10.84 -12.24 16.33
N PRO A 172 9.65 -12.86 16.37
CA PRO A 172 9.03 -13.34 17.61
C PRO A 172 9.88 -14.37 18.38
N ASP A 173 10.81 -15.06 17.71
CA ASP A 173 11.66 -16.06 18.38
C ASP A 173 12.89 -15.44 19.05
N SER A 174 13.30 -14.23 18.65
CA SER A 174 14.54 -13.60 19.13
C SER A 174 14.37 -12.21 19.74
N ASP A 175 13.20 -11.58 19.59
CA ASP A 175 12.91 -10.19 19.97
C ASP A 175 13.86 -9.15 19.33
N LEU A 176 14.56 -9.53 18.25
CA LEU A 176 15.46 -8.64 17.53
C LEU A 176 14.79 -8.08 16.26
N PRO A 177 15.14 -6.86 15.83
CA PRO A 177 14.68 -6.33 14.56
C PRO A 177 15.01 -7.28 13.41
N VAL A 178 14.02 -7.55 12.55
CA VAL A 178 14.20 -8.46 11.41
C VAL A 178 15.16 -7.84 10.40
N ASN A 179 16.04 -8.66 9.84
CA ASN A 179 17.05 -8.22 8.88
C ASN A 179 16.96 -9.03 7.58
N GLY A 180 17.26 -8.40 6.44
CA GLY A 180 17.38 -9.09 5.16
C GLY A 180 16.07 -9.65 4.61
N SER A 181 16.07 -10.93 4.22
CA SER A 181 14.96 -11.62 3.53
C SER A 181 13.90 -12.18 4.47
N PHE A 182 13.77 -11.64 5.70
CA PHE A 182 12.76 -12.12 6.64
C PHE A 182 11.35 -11.85 6.09
N ASP A 183 10.47 -12.83 6.26
CA ASP A 183 9.07 -12.70 5.86
C ASP A 183 8.32 -11.81 6.87
N ALA A 184 8.09 -10.54 6.49
CA ALA A 184 7.42 -9.55 7.31
C ALA A 184 6.06 -10.01 7.85
N LYS A 185 5.40 -10.98 7.21
CA LYS A 185 4.11 -11.55 7.65
C LYS A 185 4.23 -12.35 8.94
N LYS A 186 5.43 -12.81 9.30
CA LYS A 186 5.72 -13.57 10.52
C LYS A 186 6.24 -12.71 11.67
N ALA A 187 6.63 -11.48 11.38
CA ALA A 187 7.21 -10.58 12.36
C ALA A 187 6.13 -10.08 13.32
N GLU A 188 6.53 -9.76 14.55
CA GLU A 188 5.75 -8.88 15.42
C GLU A 188 5.92 -7.43 14.97
N ILE A 189 4.91 -6.60 15.25
CA ILE A 189 4.86 -5.22 14.78
C ILE A 189 4.87 -4.27 15.96
N TYR A 190 5.81 -3.34 15.91
CA TYR A 190 5.94 -2.27 16.89
C TYR A 190 5.79 -0.93 16.20
N LEU A 191 4.77 -0.17 16.62
CA LEU A 191 4.60 1.23 16.26
C LEU A 191 5.33 2.10 17.28
N ILE A 192 6.20 2.97 16.79
CA ILE A 192 6.87 3.97 17.65
C ILE A 192 5.87 5.11 17.91
N PRO A 193 5.48 5.39 19.18
CA PRO A 193 4.42 6.35 19.51
C PRO A 193 4.67 7.76 18.98
N ASP A 194 5.92 8.21 19.04
CA ASP A 194 6.30 9.53 18.57
C ASP A 194 6.37 9.55 17.04
N ALA A 195 5.34 10.14 16.43
CA ALA A 195 5.32 10.38 14.99
C ALA A 195 6.58 11.11 14.54
N VAL A 196 7.27 10.54 13.56
CA VAL A 196 8.49 11.10 12.98
C VAL A 196 8.19 12.44 12.30
N PHE A 197 7.02 12.52 11.67
CA PHE A 197 6.52 13.76 11.07
C PHE A 197 5.03 13.93 11.40
N LYS A 198 4.65 15.18 11.66
CA LYS A 198 3.28 15.63 11.87
C LYS A 198 3.00 16.75 10.88
N ILE A 199 2.05 16.56 9.97
CA ILE A 199 1.74 17.49 8.89
C ILE A 199 0.30 17.97 9.07
N PRO A 200 0.07 19.21 9.52
CA PRO A 200 -1.29 19.73 9.71
C PRO A 200 -2.03 19.85 8.38
N LEU A 201 -3.34 19.58 8.39
CA LEU A 201 -4.20 19.67 7.21
C LEU A 201 -4.83 21.06 7.01
N GLU A 202 -4.65 22.00 7.95
CA GLU A 202 -5.14 23.40 7.84
C GLU A 202 -6.63 23.53 7.49
N GLY A 203 -7.45 22.55 7.91
CA GLY A 203 -8.89 22.50 7.64
C GLY A 203 -9.28 21.71 6.38
N GLY A 204 -8.31 21.33 5.56
CA GLY A 204 -8.51 20.44 4.43
C GLY A 204 -8.88 19.01 4.84
N ARG A 205 -9.61 18.32 3.96
CA ARG A 205 -9.96 16.90 4.14
C ARG A 205 -9.26 16.05 3.11
N VAL A 206 -8.47 15.08 3.57
CA VAL A 206 -7.82 14.12 2.69
C VAL A 206 -8.87 13.15 2.14
N SER A 207 -9.08 13.19 0.83
CA SER A 207 -10.04 12.34 0.12
C SER A 207 -9.44 10.99 -0.25
N ASP A 208 -8.14 10.92 -0.53
CA ASP A 208 -7.43 9.66 -0.79
C ASP A 208 -5.93 9.78 -0.50
N ILE A 209 -5.26 8.64 -0.32
CA ILE A 209 -3.82 8.58 -0.07
C ILE A 209 -3.20 7.35 -0.74
N VAL A 210 -2.08 7.55 -1.43
CA VAL A 210 -1.35 6.50 -2.13
C VAL A 210 0.14 6.60 -1.85
N THR A 211 0.79 5.45 -1.82
CA THR A 211 2.22 5.33 -1.54
C THR A 211 2.89 4.59 -2.69
N THR A 212 4.19 4.81 -2.88
CA THR A 212 4.96 4.16 -3.94
C THR A 212 6.03 3.25 -3.35
N ALA A 213 6.48 2.28 -4.13
CA ALA A 213 7.54 1.34 -3.73
C ALA A 213 8.89 2.04 -3.41
N ASN A 214 9.13 3.23 -3.97
CA ASN A 214 10.32 4.04 -3.68
C ASN A 214 10.14 5.05 -2.53
N GLY A 215 9.04 4.95 -1.78
CA GLY A 215 8.85 5.69 -0.54
C GLY A 215 8.12 7.02 -0.65
N ARG A 216 7.60 7.38 -1.82
CA ARG A 216 6.83 8.63 -1.99
C ARG A 216 5.42 8.44 -1.44
N ILE A 217 4.87 9.54 -0.92
CA ILE A 217 3.54 9.56 -0.33
C ILE A 217 2.77 10.70 -0.98
N PHE A 218 1.66 10.37 -1.64
CA PHE A 218 0.77 11.35 -2.24
C PHE A 218 -0.58 11.29 -1.60
N TYR A 219 -1.24 12.43 -1.48
CA TYR A 219 -2.61 12.48 -1.02
C TYR A 219 -3.41 13.51 -1.79
N ALA A 220 -4.70 13.26 -1.92
CA ALA A 220 -5.63 14.18 -2.52
C ALA A 220 -6.38 14.93 -1.41
N GLU A 221 -6.55 16.24 -1.60
CA GLU A 221 -7.33 17.11 -0.74
C GLU A 221 -8.18 18.00 -1.65
N GLU A 222 -9.49 17.77 -1.64
CA GLU A 222 -10.43 18.36 -2.60
C GLU A 222 -10.03 18.05 -4.06
N GLU A 223 -9.64 19.07 -4.84
CA GLU A 223 -9.19 18.96 -6.23
C GLU A 223 -7.66 19.04 -6.38
N HIS A 224 -6.93 19.00 -5.27
CA HIS A 224 -5.47 19.16 -5.25
C HIS A 224 -4.76 17.84 -4.94
N LEU A 225 -3.75 17.52 -5.76
CA LEU A 225 -2.79 16.46 -5.49
C LEU A 225 -1.60 17.05 -4.73
N PHE A 226 -1.30 16.45 -3.59
CA PHE A 226 -0.15 16.80 -2.76
C PHE A 226 0.83 15.63 -2.65
N GLU A 227 2.11 15.95 -2.43
CA GLU A 227 3.16 15.00 -2.07
C GLU A 227 3.78 15.41 -0.73
N LEU A 228 4.02 14.42 0.14
CA LEU A 228 4.83 14.61 1.34
C LEU A 228 6.30 14.33 1.01
N ASP A 229 7.09 15.39 0.91
CA ASP A 229 8.53 15.33 0.67
C ASP A 229 9.26 15.36 2.01
N TYR A 230 9.60 14.18 2.53
CA TYR A 230 10.32 14.01 3.80
C TYR A 230 11.81 13.77 3.54
N GLN A 231 12.67 14.61 4.14
CA GLN A 231 14.11 14.64 3.91
C GLN A 231 14.91 14.51 5.21
N ASN A 232 15.99 13.73 5.16
CA ASN A 232 16.95 13.61 6.25
C ASN A 232 18.03 14.67 6.08
N LYS A 233 17.87 15.84 6.70
CA LYS A 233 18.91 16.87 6.70
C LYS A 233 19.92 16.59 7.82
N SER A 234 21.19 16.53 7.43
CA SER A 234 22.27 15.88 8.18
C SER A 234 22.72 16.53 9.50
N TRP A 235 22.10 17.60 10.03
CA TRP A 235 22.53 18.12 11.34
C TRP A 235 21.52 18.97 12.14
N PHE A 236 20.50 19.58 11.52
CA PHE A 236 19.44 20.25 12.28
C PHE A 236 18.07 19.99 11.66
N GLN A 237 17.38 19.02 12.26
CA GLN A 237 15.96 18.69 12.08
C GLN A 237 15.58 18.02 10.75
N ARG A 238 14.97 16.83 10.87
CA ARG A 238 14.25 16.18 9.76
C ARG A 238 13.14 17.14 9.30
N GLN A 239 13.02 17.33 8.00
CA GLN A 239 12.00 18.23 7.42
C GLN A 239 11.04 17.41 6.56
N CYS A 240 9.74 17.61 6.74
CA CYS A 240 8.71 17.12 5.81
C CYS A 240 7.99 18.33 5.23
N ARG A 241 7.84 18.38 3.90
CA ARG A 241 7.19 19.46 3.17
C ARG A 241 5.94 18.93 2.47
N LYS A 242 4.88 19.75 2.49
CA LYS A 242 3.68 19.57 1.65
C LYS A 242 3.94 20.23 0.29
N LEU A 243 4.13 19.44 -0.76
CA LEU A 243 4.28 19.91 -2.14
C LEU A 243 2.93 19.80 -2.86
N ASN A 244 2.43 20.88 -3.46
CA ASN A 244 1.19 20.86 -4.25
C ASN A 244 1.51 20.67 -5.73
N HIS A 245 1.12 19.53 -6.31
CA HIS A 245 1.33 19.19 -7.71
C HIS A 245 0.24 19.71 -8.65
N SER A 246 -0.93 20.07 -8.12
CA SER A 246 -2.02 20.67 -8.91
C SER A 246 -1.83 22.16 -9.19
N LYS A 247 -0.99 22.86 -8.42
CA LYS A 247 -0.66 24.26 -8.69
C LYS A 247 0.27 24.35 -9.90
N GLY A 248 -0.28 24.76 -11.04
CA GLY A 248 0.52 25.10 -12.23
C GLY A 248 1.56 26.19 -11.93
N PHE A 249 2.65 26.17 -12.68
CA PHE A 249 3.84 27.05 -12.54
C PHE A 249 3.50 28.56 -12.42
N LEU A 250 2.32 28.99 -12.89
CA LEU A 250 1.89 30.39 -12.91
C LEU A 250 1.53 30.99 -11.53
N ASN A 251 1.30 30.19 -10.49
CA ASN A 251 0.94 30.71 -9.16
C ASN A 251 2.12 31.02 -8.23
N TYR A 252 3.36 30.67 -8.61
CA TYR A 252 4.56 31.04 -7.83
C TYR A 252 4.88 32.55 -7.88
N ILE A 253 4.23 33.32 -8.77
CA ILE A 253 4.54 34.72 -9.03
C ILE A 253 3.53 35.68 -8.37
N LEU A 254 2.45 35.19 -7.77
CA LEU A 254 1.44 36.05 -7.15
C LEU A 254 1.58 36.07 -5.61
N PRO A 255 2.02 37.19 -4.99
CA PRO A 255 1.97 37.34 -3.55
C PRO A 255 0.50 37.33 -3.12
N SER A 256 0.17 36.54 -2.10
CA SER A 256 -1.18 36.45 -1.55
C SER A 256 -1.62 37.82 -0.99
N LEU A 257 -2.37 38.58 -1.79
CA LEU A 257 -3.18 39.69 -1.29
C LEU A 257 -4.39 39.08 -0.60
N SER A 258 -4.28 38.90 0.71
CA SER A 258 -5.43 38.66 1.57
C SER A 258 -6.35 39.88 1.47
N ILE A 259 -7.45 39.76 0.71
CA ILE A 259 -8.57 40.70 0.80
C ILE A 259 -9.19 40.49 2.18
N LEU A 260 -8.72 41.25 3.15
CA LEU A 260 -9.42 41.52 4.40
C LEU A 260 -10.66 42.33 4.07
N THR A 261 -11.76 41.65 3.75
CA THR A 261 -13.10 42.25 3.84
C THR A 261 -13.46 42.40 5.30
N GLY A 262 -13.03 43.52 5.90
CA GLY A 262 -13.56 44.02 7.17
C GLY A 262 -14.94 44.60 6.93
N LYS A 263 -15.99 43.97 7.49
CA LYS A 263 -17.26 44.66 7.76
C LYS A 263 -17.20 45.22 9.17
N GLU A 264 -17.00 46.54 9.26
CA GLU A 264 -17.37 47.33 10.44
C GLU A 264 -18.90 47.27 10.61
N GLY A 265 -19.36 46.55 11.63
CA GLY A 265 -20.68 46.74 12.20
C GLY A 265 -20.57 47.78 13.32
N GLN A 266 -21.05 48.99 13.07
CA GLN A 266 -21.07 50.12 13.98
C GLN A 266 -21.64 49.76 15.36
N PHE A 267 -20.86 50.03 16.41
CA PHE A 267 -21.39 50.30 17.75
C PHE A 267 -22.05 51.69 17.73
N GLY A 268 -23.36 51.73 17.52
CA GLY A 268 -24.19 52.87 17.86
C GLY A 268 -24.68 52.75 19.31
N ARG A 269 -23.99 53.40 20.26
CA ARG A 269 -24.58 53.76 21.55
C ARG A 269 -25.41 55.03 21.36
N LYS A 270 -26.72 54.94 21.59
CA LYS A 270 -27.56 55.93 22.27
C LYS A 270 -28.72 55.21 22.93
#